data_AF-A0A936HXX0-F1
#
_entry.id   AF-A0A936HXX0-F1
#
_cell.length_a   1.000
_cell.length_b   1.000
_cell.length_c   1.000
_cell.angle_alpha   90.00
_cell.angle_beta   90.00
_cell.angle_gamma   90.00
#
_symmetry.space_group_name_H-M   'P 1'
#
loop_
_entity.id
_entity.type
_entity.pdbx_description
1 polymer ?
#
loop_
_entity_poly.entity_id
_entity_poly.type
_entity_poly.pdbx_seq_one_letter_code
_entity_poly.pdbx_strand_id
1 'polypeptide(L)' 'MNFNIECEEEVDGRWIAEVPQLPGVLCYGKTADDAMAKAEGLALRAMADRLEQNEF' A
#
# COMPACT_ATOMS: atom_id res chain seq x y z
N MET A 1 0.98 -13.70 -3.67
CA MET A 1 0.50 -12.52 -4.42
C MET A 1 1.68 -11.61 -4.65
N ASN A 2 1.94 -11.16 -5.88
CA ASN A 2 2.82 -10.02 -6.14
C ASN A 2 1.92 -8.80 -6.33
N PHE A 3 1.82 -7.95 -5.32
CA PHE A 3 1.25 -6.62 -5.49
C PHE A 3 2.29 -5.79 -6.24
N ASN A 4 1.88 -5.15 -7.33
CA ASN A 4 2.74 -4.16 -7.96
C ASN A 4 2.70 -2.90 -7.07
N ILE A 5 3.69 -2.74 -6.21
CA ILE A 5 3.81 -1.57 -5.33
C ILE A 5 4.63 -0.53 -6.08
N GLU A 6 4.03 0.61 -6.38
CA GLU A 6 4.73 1.75 -6.96
C GLU A 6 5.25 2.62 -5.81
N CYS A 7 6.55 2.90 -5.80
CA CYS A 7 7.17 3.77 -4.81
C CYS A 7 7.81 4.98 -5.48
N GLU A 8 7.55 6.16 -4.94
CA GLU A 8 8.07 7.42 -5.45
C GLU A 8 8.66 8.26 -4.31
N GLU A 9 9.71 9.02 -4.61
CA GLU A 9 10.32 9.96 -3.66
C GLU A 9 9.74 11.35 -3.90
N GLU A 10 9.17 11.93 -2.85
CA GLU A 10 8.64 13.28 -2.85
C GLU A 10 9.78 14.31 -2.78
N VAL A 11 9.48 15.52 -3.24
CA VAL A 11 10.43 16.67 -3.22
C VAL A 11 10.90 17.07 -1.82
N ASP A 12 10.23 16.62 -0.76
CA ASP A 12 10.61 16.85 0.65
C ASP A 12 11.49 15.72 1.23
N GLY A 13 11.82 14.70 0.43
CA GLY A 13 12.60 13.52 0.82
C GLY A 13 11.78 12.43 1.51
N ARG A 14 10.45 12.53 1.51
CA ARG A 14 9.56 11.45 1.97
C ARG A 14 9.33 10.46 0.85
N TRP A 15 9.06 9.22 1.23
CA TRP A 15 8.71 8.17 0.28
C TRP A 15 7.21 7.92 0.33
N ILE A 16 6.61 7.78 -0.83
CA ILE A 16 5.23 7.37 -0.98
C ILE A 16 5.20 6.01 -1.66
N ALA A 17 4.36 5.11 -1.18
CA ALA A 17 4.13 3.82 -1.81
C ALA A 17 2.63 3.61 -2.00
N GLU A 18 2.25 3.24 -3.21
CA GLU A 18 0.87 2.95 -3.57
C GLU A 18 0.73 1.59 -4.23
N VAL A 19 -0.46 1.02 -4.11
CA VAL A 19 -0.82 -0.22 -4.80
C VAL A 19 -1.91 0.10 -5.81
N PRO A 20 -1.59 0.37 -7.10
CA PRO A 20 -2.57 0.70 -8.15
C PRO A 20 -3.70 -0.33 -8.29
N GLN A 21 -3.46 -1.58 -7.90
CA GLN A 21 -4.44 -2.66 -7.93
C GLN A 21 -5.50 -2.53 -6.82
N LEU A 22 -5.23 -1.77 -5.76
CA LEU A 22 -6.10 -1.58 -4.61
C LEU A 22 -6.31 -0.08 -4.36
N PRO A 23 -7.37 0.52 -4.96
CA PRO A 23 -7.65 1.94 -4.77
C PRO A 23 -7.83 2.26 -3.29
N GLY A 24 -7.10 3.28 -2.82
CA GLY A 24 -7.06 3.70 -1.41
C GLY A 24 -5.90 3.12 -0.60
N VAL A 25 -5.10 2.21 -1.15
CA VAL A 25 -3.88 1.69 -0.51
C VAL A 25 -2.69 2.57 -0.89
N LEU A 26 -2.45 3.60 -0.08
CA LEU A 26 -1.36 4.55 -0.22
C LEU A 26 -0.76 4.84 1.16
N CYS A 27 0.57 4.78 1.27
CA CYS A 27 1.29 4.94 2.52
C CYS A 27 2.55 5.78 2.36
N TYR A 28 2.87 6.55 3.40
CA TYR A 28 4.09 7.34 3.47
C TYR A 28 5.12 6.67 4.38
N GLY A 29 6.36 6.66 3.93
CA GLY A 29 7.52 6.17 4.64
C GLY A 29 8.66 7.18 4.70
N LYS A 30 9.58 6.93 5.63
CA LYS A 30 10.85 7.68 5.69
C LYS A 30 11.87 7.16 4.68
N THR A 31 11.67 5.94 4.19
CA THR A 31 12.48 5.26 3.18
C THR A 31 11.56 4.49 2.24
N ALA A 32 12.06 4.13 1.06
CA ALA A 32 11.33 3.31 0.09
C ALA A 32 10.77 2.03 0.73
N ASP A 33 11.63 1.32 1.47
CA ASP A 33 11.28 0.06 2.15
C ASP A 33 10.19 0.26 3.21
N ASP A 34 10.27 1.33 4.02
CA ASP A 34 9.26 1.65 5.05
C ASP A 34 7.91 2.00 4.41
N ALA A 35 7.91 2.72 3.29
CA ALA A 35 6.69 3.04 2.55
C ALA A 35 6.08 1.76 1.94
N MET A 36 6.89 0.93 1.30
CA MET A 36 6.47 -0.33 0.68
C MET A 36 5.91 -1.32 1.72
N ALA A 37 6.58 -1.51 2.85
CA ALA A 37 6.13 -2.41 3.91
C ALA A 37 4.77 -1.98 4.49
N LYS A 38 4.55 -0.67 4.66
CA LYS A 38 3.26 -0.12 5.09
C LYS A 38 2.18 -0.32 4.04
N ALA A 39 2.49 -0.07 2.77
CA ALA A 39 1.56 -0.27 1.66
C ALA A 39 1.16 -1.75 1.51
N GLU A 40 2.11 -2.67 1.67
CA GLU A 40 1.85 -4.11 1.64
C GLU A 40 0.95 -4.55 2.81
N GLY A 41 1.24 -4.08 4.03
CA GLY A 41 0.39 -4.36 5.20
C GLY A 41 -1.04 -3.85 5.03
N LEU A 42 -1.20 -2.66 4.44
CA LEU A 42 -2.51 -2.08 4.14
C LEU A 42 -3.21 -2.84 3.01
N ALA A 43 -2.49 -3.31 1.99
CA ALA A 43 -3.02 -4.17 0.93
C ALA A 43 -3.57 -5.50 1.47
N LEU A 44 -2.80 -6.16 2.35
CA LEU A 44 -3.24 -7.38 3.02
C LEU A 44 -4.50 -7.14 3.86
N ARG A 45 -4.57 -6.02 4.58
CA ARG A 45 -5.75 -5.65 5.36
C ARG A 45 -6.96 -5.36 4.48
N ALA A 46 -6.77 -4.62 3.38
CA ALA A 46 -7.85 -4.30 2.44
C ALA A 46 -8.40 -5.55 1.73
N MET A 47 -7.54 -6.53 1.47
CA MET A 47 -7.98 -7.84 0.96
C MET A 47 -8.76 -8.63 2.00
N ALA A 48 -8.27 -8.66 3.25
CA ALA A 48 -9.00 -9.32 4.34
C ALA A 48 -10.38 -8.68 4.52
N ASP A 49 -10.45 -7.36 4.55
CA ASP A 49 -11.71 -6.61 4.65
C ASP A 49 -12.64 -6.93 3.46
N ARG A 50 -12.13 -6.98 2.22
CA ARG A 50 -12.92 -7.41 1.06
C ARG A 50 -13.44 -8.85 1.13
N LEU A 51 -12.65 -9.77 1.69
CA LEU A 51 -13.08 -11.15 1.91
C LEU A 51 -14.18 -11.21 2.97
N GLU A 52 -14.07 -10.41 4.03
CA GLU A 52 -15.09 -10.29 5.09
C GLU A 52 -16.37 -9.56 4.60
N GLN A 53 -16.24 -8.56 3.73
CA GLN A 53 -17.36 -7.78 3.17
C GLN A 53 -18.10 -8.52 2.03
N ASN A 54 -17.59 -9.64 1.53
CA ASN A 54 -18.30 -10.49 0.57
C ASN A 54 -19.24 -11.51 1.26
N GLU A 55 -19.51 -11.34 2.56
CA GLU A 55 -20.56 -12.08 3.24
C GLU A 55 -21.84 -11.24 3.34
N PHE A 56 -22.93 -11.85 2.88
CA PHE A 56 -24.38 -11.50 2.93
C PHE A 56 -25.04 -11.00 1.64
#